data_AF-A0A3N5G194-F1
#
_entry.id   AF-A0A3N5G194-F1
#
_cell.length_a   1.000
_cell.length_b   1.000
_cell.length_c   1.000
_cell.angle_alpha   90.00
_cell.angle_beta   90.00
_cell.angle_gamma   90.00
#
_symmetry.space_group_name_H-M   'P 1'
#
loop_
_entity.id
_entity.type
_entity.pdbx_description
1 polymer ?
#
loop_
_entity_poly.entity_id
_entity_poly.type
_entity_poly.pdbx_seq_one_letter_code
_entity_poly.pdbx_strand_id
1 'polypeptide(L)' 'MQIEMSIKGLMVDPITNMPIIVLHDKDGQRLLPIWVGIFEANAIALQMENISTPRPMTH' A
#
# COMPACT_ATOMS: atom_id res chain seq x y z
N MET A 1 -17.69 12.68 9.02
CA MET A 1 -16.74 13.25 8.03
C MET A 1 -15.80 12.16 7.55
N GLN A 2 -15.54 12.07 6.26
CA GLN A 2 -14.51 11.18 5.69
C GLN A 2 -13.20 11.96 5.57
N ILE A 3 -12.06 11.29 5.74
CA ILE A 3 -10.72 11.88 5.61
C ILE A 3 -10.07 11.26 4.39
N GLU A 4 -9.62 12.10 3.46
CA GLU A 4 -8.85 11.65 2.29
C GLU A 4 -7.46 11.21 2.72
N MET A 5 -7.07 10.02 2.29
CA MET A 5 -5.79 9.39 2.64
C MET A 5 -5.02 9.05 1.37
N SER A 6 -3.71 9.18 1.42
CA SER A 6 -2.78 8.81 0.35
C SER A 6 -1.81 7.75 0.85
N ILE A 7 -1.29 6.91 -0.07
CA ILE A 7 -0.31 5.89 0.28
C ILE A 7 1.04 6.56 0.52
N LYS A 8 1.56 6.44 1.74
CA LYS A 8 2.91 6.89 2.10
C LYS A 8 3.96 5.88 1.64
N GLY A 9 3.65 4.59 1.75
CA GLY A 9 4.56 3.51 1.36
C GLY A 9 4.08 2.12 1.75
N LEU A 10 4.82 1.12 1.27
CA LEU A 10 4.67 -0.28 1.60
C LEU A 10 5.90 -0.73 2.41
N MET A 11 5.67 -1.43 3.52
CA MET A 11 6.70 -2.01 4.38
C MET A 11 6.37 -3.47 4.68
N VAL A 12 7.31 -4.18 5.29
CA VAL A 12 7.09 -5.56 5.78
C VAL A 12 7.30 -5.57 7.28
N ASP A 13 6.36 -6.16 8.01
CA ASP A 13 6.47 -6.40 9.44
C ASP A 13 7.61 -7.41 9.70
N PRO A 14 8.65 -7.06 10.48
CA PRO A 14 9.79 -7.95 10.72
C PRO A 14 9.44 -9.17 11.59
N ILE A 15 8.29 -9.16 12.29
CA ILE A 15 7.87 -10.26 13.17
C ILE A 15 7.02 -11.26 12.38
N THR A 16 6.05 -10.75 11.62
CA THR A 16 5.05 -11.59 10.94
C THR A 16 5.36 -11.83 9.46
N ASN A 17 6.35 -11.13 8.89
CA ASN A 17 6.61 -11.04 7.45
C ASN A 17 5.39 -10.64 6.63
N MET A 18 4.40 -9.99 7.25
CA MET A 18 3.22 -9.50 6.56
C MET A 18 3.47 -8.10 5.99
N PRO A 19 3.05 -7.82 4.75
CA PRO A 19 3.10 -6.49 4.20
C PRO A 19 2.16 -5.52 4.92
N ILE A 20 2.65 -4.30 5.14
CA ILE A 20 1.92 -3.19 5.75
C ILE A 20 1.93 -2.02 4.78
N ILE A 21 0.75 -1.51 4.44
CA ILE A 21 0.59 -0.24 3.73
C ILE A 21 0.40 0.86 4.76
N VAL A 22 1.21 1.90 4.68
CA VAL A 22 1.07 3.08 5.53
C VAL A 22 0.33 4.14 4.74
N LEU A 23 -0.86 4.52 5.19
CA LEU A 23 -1.60 5.65 4.67
C LEU A 23 -1.31 6.90 5.49
N HIS A 24 -1.39 8.07 4.86
CA HIS A 24 -1.30 9.36 5.53
C HIS A 24 -2.36 10.33 5.03
N ASP A 25 -2.76 11.28 5.88
CA ASP A 25 -3.58 12.41 5.45
C ASP A 25 -2.74 13.45 4.69
N LYS A 26 -3.39 14.41 4.03
CA LYS A 26 -2.73 15.44 3.23
C LYS A 26 -1.64 16.21 3.98
N ASP A 27 -1.86 16.43 5.28
CA ASP A 27 -0.93 17.16 6.14
C ASP A 27 0.14 16.25 6.79
N GLY A 28 0.04 14.93 6.62
CA GLY A 28 0.96 13.93 7.18
C GLY A 28 0.89 13.77 8.70
N GLN A 29 -0.12 14.36 9.35
CA GLN A 29 -0.31 14.34 10.81
C GLN A 29 -0.90 13.02 11.28
N ARG A 30 -1.65 12.33 10.41
CA ARG A 30 -2.28 11.05 10.72
C ARG A 30 -1.63 9.96 9.88
N LEU A 31 -1.31 8.85 10.54
CA LEU A 31 -0.82 7.64 9.90
C LEU A 31 -1.76 6.49 10.21
N LEU A 32 -2.10 5.72 9.19
CA LEU A 32 -2.92 4.53 9.32
C LEU A 32 -2.20 3.34 8.68
N PRO A 33 -1.64 2.42 9.47
CA PRO A 33 -1.09 1.17 8.95
C PRO A 33 -2.23 0.18 8.66
N ILE A 34 -2.15 -0.48 7.50
CA ILE A 34 -3.08 -1.54 7.09
C ILE A 34 -2.25 -2.75 6.68
N TRP A 35 -2.45 -3.87 7.38
CA TRP A 35 -1.89 -5.16 6.99
C TRP A 35 -2.67 -5.69 5.79
N VAL A 36 -1.94 -6.09 4.75
CA VAL A 36 -2.51 -6.67 3.53
C VAL A 36 -1.81 -7.99 3.24
N GLY A 37 -2.44 -8.83 2.42
CA GLY A 37 -1.80 -10.05 1.95
C GLY A 37 -0.65 -9.77 0.98
N ILE A 38 0.16 -10.80 0.74
CA ILE A 38 1.35 -10.71 -0.13
C ILE A 38 0.97 -10.34 -1.57
N PHE A 39 -0.18 -10.81 -2.05
CA PHE A 39 -0.62 -10.62 -3.42
C PHE A 39 -1.16 -9.20 -3.64
N GLU A 40 -1.94 -8.68 -2.69
CA GLU A 40 -2.44 -7.31 -2.70
C GLU A 40 -1.28 -6.31 -2.60
N ALA A 41 -0.31 -6.59 -1.72
CA ALA A 41 0.89 -5.76 -1.59
C ALA A 41 1.66 -5.65 -2.89
N ASN A 42 1.88 -6.78 -3.58
CA ASN A 42 2.59 -6.80 -4.86
C ASN A 42 1.82 -6.04 -5.94
N ALA A 43 0.50 -6.24 -5.98
CA ALA A 43 -0.38 -5.56 -6.92
C ALA A 43 -0.33 -4.03 -6.75
N ILE A 44 -0.34 -3.56 -5.51
CA ILE A 44 -0.23 -2.14 -5.16
C ILE A 44 1.19 -1.61 -5.44
N ALA A 45 2.24 -2.36 -5.10
CA ALA A 45 3.62 -1.97 -5.38
C ALA A 45 3.87 -1.78 -6.87
N LEU A 46 3.39 -2.68 -7.72
CA LEU A 46 3.49 -2.56 -9.18
C LEU A 46 2.81 -1.29 -9.69
N GLN A 47 1.64 -0.96 -9.15
CA GLN A 47 0.90 0.25 -9.51
C GLN A 47 1.61 1.52 -9.02
N MET A 48 2.20 1.50 -7.82
CA MET A 48 2.97 2.61 -7.26
C MET A 48 4.24 2.90 -8.07
N GLU A 49 4.92 1.84 -8.52
CA GLU A 49 6.10 1.92 -9.39
C GLU A 49 5.74 2.19 -10.87
N ASN A 50 4.44 2.32 -11.17
CA ASN A 50 3.91 2.55 -12.52
C ASN A 50 4.42 1.53 -13.55
N ILE A 51 4.61 0.27 -13.10
CA ILE A 51 5.14 -0.81 -13.93
C ILE A 51 4.02 -1.34 -14.81
N SER A 52 4.20 -1.22 -16.13
CA SER A 52 3.29 -1.83 -17.11
C SER A 52 3.54 -3.34 -17.17
N THR A 53 2.56 -4.12 -16.73
CA THR A 53 2.64 -5.58 -16.81
C THR A 53 2.27 -6.06 -18.22
N PRO A 54 2.98 -7.07 -18.77
CA PRO A 54 2.76 -7.55 -20.14
C PRO A 54 1.39 -8.21 -20.35
N ARG A 55 0.69 -8.58 -19.28
CA ARG A 55 -0.72 -8.96 -19.28
C ARG A 55 -1.50 -8.14 -18.25
N PRO A 56 -2.81 -7.92 -18.45
CA PRO A 56 -3.65 -7.27 -17.46
C PRO A 56 -3.61 -8.05 -16.15
N MET A 57 -3.26 -7.37 -15.06
CA MET A 57 -3.41 -7.90 -13.71
C MET A 57 -4.89 -7.87 -13.31
N THR A 58 -5.29 -8.73 -12.38
CA THR A 58 -6.69 -8.91 -11.91
C THR A 58 -7.20 -7.77 -11.00
N HIS A 59 -6.90 -6.52 -11.32
CA HIS A 59 -7.54 -5.36 -10.68
C HIS A 59 -8.89 -5.06 -11.33
#